data_AF-A0A3B0UE43-F1
#
_entry.id   AF-A0A3B0UE43-F1
#
_cell.length_a   1.000
_cell.length_b   1.000
_cell.length_c   1.000
_cell.angle_alpha   90.00
_cell.angle_beta   90.00
_cell.angle_gamma   90.00
#
_symmetry.space_group_name_H-M   'P 1'
#
loop_
_entity.id
_entity.type
_entity.pdbx_description
1 polymer ?
#
loop_
_entity_poly.entity_id
_entity_poly.type
_entity_poly.pdbx_seq_one_letter_code
_entity_poly.pdbx_strand_id
1 'polypeptide(L)'
;MRPAKKWWQGIILLFIGVLIFYYLFKHPGTFAPLKNLTFTSALLLVSLRATMLLVNGLLLKDAALFFRVKLRPKEWIGLSFVTALGNYLTPFSG
;
A
#
# COMPACT_ATOMS: atom_id res chain seq x y z
N MET A 1 13.70 -21.22 12.87
CA MET A 1 14.17 -19.95 12.27
C MET A 1 14.41 -18.95 13.39
N ARG A 2 15.63 -18.43 13.54
CA ARG A 2 16.01 -17.51 14.63
C ARG A 2 15.23 -16.19 14.49
N PRO A 3 14.76 -15.55 15.57
CA PRO A 3 14.13 -14.24 15.47
C PRO A 3 15.22 -13.26 15.00
N ALA A 4 15.18 -12.89 13.72
CA ALA A 4 15.95 -11.74 13.25
C ALA A 4 15.55 -10.57 14.16
N LYS A 5 16.54 -9.97 14.84
CA LYS A 5 16.32 -8.94 15.86
C LYS A 5 15.48 -7.80 15.25
N LYS A 6 14.19 -7.72 15.59
CA LYS A 6 13.23 -6.69 15.12
C LYS A 6 13.78 -5.26 15.23
N TRP A 7 14.70 -5.03 16.17
CA TRP A 7 15.43 -3.78 16.37
C TRP A 7 16.29 -3.34 15.16
N TRP A 8 16.91 -4.28 14.44
CA TRP A 8 17.70 -3.97 13.24
C TRP A 8 16.85 -3.43 12.10
N GLN A 9 15.64 -3.98 11.91
CA GLN A 9 14.69 -3.49 10.91
C GLN A 9 14.29 -2.05 11.22
N GLY A 10 14.04 -1.73 12.49
CA GLY A 10 13.75 -0.36 12.94
C GLY A 10 14.89 0.62 12.65
N ILE A 11 16.15 0.23 12.93
CA ILE A 11 17.33 1.06 12.65
C ILE A 11 17.47 1.31 11.15
N ILE A 12 17.29 0.29 10.31
CA ILE A 12 17.37 0.42 8.85
C ILE A 12 16.26 1.36 8.34
N LEU A 13 15.02 1.19 8.82
CA LEU A 13 13.90 2.07 8.44
C LEU A 13 14.13 3.52 8.87
N LEU A 14 14.67 3.74 10.07
CA LEU A 14 15.04 5.07 10.54
C LEU A 14 16.10 5.69 9.63
N PHE A 15 17.16 4.93 9.30
CA PHE A 15 18.23 5.40 8.42
C PHE A 15 17.72 5.77 7.03
N ILE A 16 16.88 4.92 6.42
CA ILE A 16 16.22 5.21 5.13
C ILE A 16 15.36 6.47 5.25
N GLY A 17 14.59 6.62 6.34
CA GLY A 17 13.78 7.81 6.58
C GLY A 17 14.61 9.10 6.64
N VAL A 18 15.74 9.08 7.33
CA VAL A 18 16.68 10.21 7.40
C VAL A 18 17.26 10.54 6.02
N LEU A 19 17.64 9.53 5.23
CA LEU A 19 18.16 9.73 3.88
C LEU A 19 17.11 10.35 2.95
N ILE A 20 15.87 9.85 2.99
CA ILE A 20 14.75 10.41 2.23
C ILE A 20 14.53 11.87 2.64
N PHE A 21 14.48 12.16 3.95
CA PHE A 21 14.30 13.52 4.44
C PHE A 21 15.42 14.45 3.98
N TYR A 22 16.68 14.03 4.13
CA TYR A 22 17.85 14.79 3.70
C TYR A 22 17.81 15.10 2.19
N TYR A 23 17.46 14.11 1.37
CA TYR A 23 17.32 14.28 -0.07
C TYR A 23 16.22 15.29 -0.43
N LEU A 24 15.03 15.13 0.16
CA LEU A 24 13.89 16.02 -0.09
C LEU A 24 14.16 17.46 0.35
N PHE A 25 14.89 17.64 1.46
CA PHE A 25 15.29 18.96 1.94
C PHE A 25 16.28 19.65 1.00
N LYS A 26 17.22 18.89 0.43
CA LYS A 26 18.23 19.42 -0.51
C LYS A 26 17.66 19.68 -1.91
N HIS A 27 16.59 18.99 -2.30
CA HIS A 27 15.96 19.10 -3.62
C HIS A 27 14.49 19.52 -3.53
N PRO A 28 14.18 20.75 -3.07
CA PRO A 28 12.79 21.22 -2.93
C PRO A 28 12.06 21.31 -4.28
N GLY A 29 12.79 21.41 -5.39
CA GLY A 29 12.22 21.33 -6.75
C GLY A 29 11.54 19.99 -7.06
N THR A 30 11.83 18.92 -6.30
CA THR A 30 11.15 17.62 -6.40
C THR A 30 9.65 17.73 -6.09
N PHE A 31 9.23 18.75 -5.34
CA PHE A 31 7.82 19.02 -5.05
C PHE A 31 7.11 19.84 -6.14
N ALA A 32 7.82 20.34 -7.16
CA ALA A 32 7.20 21.15 -8.22
C ALA A 32 6.07 20.40 -8.97
N PRO A 33 6.18 19.10 -9.30
CA PRO A 33 5.09 18.35 -9.92
C PRO A 33 3.85 18.22 -9.02
N LEU A 34 4.03 18.19 -7.69
CA LEU A 34 2.91 18.13 -6.73
C LEU A 34 2.06 19.41 -6.75
N LYS A 35 2.62 20.55 -7.13
CA LYS A 35 1.86 21.80 -7.32
C LYS A 35 1.00 21.80 -8.57
N ASN A 36 1.35 20.99 -9.57
CA ASN A 36 0.65 20.90 -10.86
C ASN A 36 -0.36 19.74 -10.90
N LEU A 37 -0.69 19.15 -9.75
CA LEU A 37 -1.68 18.08 -9.65
C LEU A 37 -3.07 18.65 -9.95
N THR A 38 -3.59 18.33 -11.13
CA THR A 38 -4.94 18.71 -11.54
C THR A 38 -5.97 17.76 -10.96
N PHE A 39 -7.22 18.23 -10.84
CA PHE A 39 -8.33 17.37 -10.39
C PHE A 39 -8.48 16.11 -11.25
N THR A 40 -8.28 16.22 -12.56
CA THR A 40 -8.30 15.08 -13.50
C THR A 40 -7.22 14.05 -13.17
N SER A 41 -5.99 14.49 -12.86
CA SER A 41 -4.92 13.57 -12.48
C SER A 41 -5.20 12.89 -11.14
N ALA A 42 -5.76 13.61 -10.17
CA ALA A 42 -6.18 13.02 -8.90
C ALA A 42 -7.30 11.98 -9.10
N LEU A 43 -8.32 12.31 -9.90
CA LEU A 43 -9.40 11.38 -10.23
C LEU A 43 -8.90 10.12 -10.94
N LEU A 44 -7.96 10.27 -11.87
CA LEU A 44 -7.32 9.15 -12.56
C LEU A 44 -6.55 8.26 -11.59
N LEU A 45 -5.76 8.84 -10.67
CA LEU A 45 -5.02 8.09 -9.66
C LEU A 45 -5.96 7.35 -8.70
N VAL A 46 -7.05 7.98 -8.26
CA VAL A 46 -8.07 7.34 -7.41
C VAL A 46 -8.74 6.18 -8.16
N SER A 47 -9.09 6.38 -9.42
CA SER A 47 -9.70 5.34 -10.26
C SER A 47 -8.76 4.17 -10.46
N LEU A 48 -7.50 4.44 -10.81
CA LEU A 48 -6.46 3.42 -10.94
C LEU A 48 -6.27 2.63 -9.65
N ARG A 49 -6.26 3.32 -8.50
CA ARG A 49 -6.16 2.68 -7.19
C ARG A 49 -7.36 1.79 -6.89
N ALA A 50 -8.57 2.25 -7.18
CA ALA A 50 -9.79 1.45 -7.03
C ALA A 50 -9.75 0.21 -7.92
N THR A 51 -9.33 0.34 -9.18
CA THR A 51 -9.14 -0.80 -10.10
C THR A 51 -8.16 -1.81 -9.54
N MET A 52 -7.01 -1.38 -9.02
CA MET A 52 -6.02 -2.27 -8.40
C MET A 52 -6.60 -3.02 -7.18
N LEU A 53 -7.39 -2.35 -6.35
CA LEU A 53 -8.05 -2.99 -5.21
C LEU A 53 -9.08 -4.03 -5.65
N LEU A 54 -9.85 -3.75 -6.70
CA LEU A 54 -10.78 -4.71 -7.28
C LEU A 54 -10.04 -5.93 -7.85
N VAL A 55 -8.92 -5.74 -8.55
CA VAL A 55 -8.08 -6.85 -9.03
C VAL A 55 -7.56 -7.67 -7.85
N ASN A 56 -7.06 -7.04 -6.79
CA ASN A 56 -6.64 -7.76 -5.57
C ASN A 56 -7.80 -8.56 -4.96
N GLY A 57 -9.01 -8.00 -4.97
CA GLY A 57 -10.20 -8.69 -4.49
C GLY A 57 -10.62 -9.88 -5.36
N LEU A 58 -10.46 -9.80 -6.68
CA LEU A 58 -10.68 -10.92 -7.60
C LEU A 58 -9.67 -12.05 -7.33
N LEU A 59 -8.40 -11.71 -7.18
CA LEU A 59 -7.36 -12.69 -6.82
C LEU A 59 -7.65 -13.35 -5.48
N LEU A 60 -8.11 -12.57 -4.49
CA LEU A 60 -8.53 -13.10 -3.20
C LEU A 60 -9.74 -14.05 -3.32
N LYS A 61 -10.73 -13.71 -4.15
CA LYS A 61 -11.88 -14.56 -4.42
C LYS A 61 -11.45 -15.91 -5.00
N ASP A 62 -10.54 -15.89 -5.97
CA ASP A 62 -10.03 -17.11 -6.60
C ASP A 62 -9.18 -17.94 -5.63
N ALA A 63 -8.34 -17.28 -4.83
CA ALA A 63 -7.58 -17.94 -3.76
C ALA A 63 -8.50 -18.56 -2.69
N ALA A 64 -9.58 -17.90 -2.30
CA ALA A 64 -10.55 -18.43 -1.35
C ALA A 64 -11.31 -19.66 -1.90
N LEU A 65 -11.56 -19.67 -3.22
CA LEU A 65 -12.22 -20.79 -3.88
C LEU A 65 -11.38 -22.08 -3.82
N PHE A 66 -10.04 -21.97 -3.86
CA PHE A 66 -9.14 -23.11 -3.63
C PHE A 66 -9.43 -23.80 -2.28
N PHE A 67 -9.76 -23.03 -1.25
CA PHE A 67 -10.16 -23.53 0.07
C PHE A 67 -11.65 -23.85 0.18
N ARG A 68 -12.38 -23.91 -0.95
CA ARG A 68 -13.84 -24.11 -1.04
C ARG A 68 -14.67 -23.02 -0.35
N VAL A 69 -14.09 -21.84 -0.13
CA VAL A 69 -14.80 -20.68 0.43
C VAL A 69 -15.34 -19.82 -0.71
N LYS A 70 -16.66 -19.67 -0.78
CA LYS A 70 -17.32 -18.81 -1.77
C LYS A 70 -17.59 -17.43 -1.18
N LEU A 71 -16.79 -16.45 -1.59
CA LEU A 71 -16.97 -15.04 -1.18
C LEU A 71 -18.04 -14.35 -2.04
N ARG A 72 -18.97 -13.66 -1.39
CA ARG A 72 -19.95 -12.78 -2.05
C ARG A 72 -19.25 -11.55 -2.62
N PRO A 73 -19.85 -10.87 -3.62
CA PRO A 73 -19.31 -9.63 -4.19
C PRO A 73 -18.87 -8.59 -3.16
N LYS A 74 -19.70 -8.34 -2.14
CA LYS A 74 -19.39 -7.39 -1.08
C LYS A 74 -18.21 -7.81 -0.20
N GLU A 75 -17.99 -9.11 -0.05
CA GLU A 75 -16.96 -9.67 0.84
C GLU A 75 -15.59 -9.61 0.20
N TRP A 76 -15.43 -10.08 -1.05
CA TRP A 76 -14.12 -10.05 -1.69
C TRP A 76 -13.67 -8.62 -2.04
N ILE A 77 -14.61 -7.73 -2.37
CA ILE A 77 -14.33 -6.30 -2.53
C ILE A 77 -13.95 -5.73 -1.16
N GLY A 78 -14.79 -5.87 -0.14
CA GLY A 78 -14.55 -5.31 1.19
C GLY A 78 -13.22 -5.77 1.81
N LEU A 79 -12.91 -7.07 1.74
CA LEU A 79 -11.66 -7.60 2.27
C LEU A 79 -10.45 -6.97 1.57
N SER A 80 -10.46 -6.83 0.25
CA SER A 80 -9.32 -6.25 -0.47
C SER A 80 -8.99 -4.82 -0.02
N PHE A 81 -10.02 -4.02 0.26
CA PHE A 81 -9.87 -2.66 0.78
C PHE A 81 -9.38 -2.65 2.22
N VAL A 82 -9.99 -3.45 3.10
CA VAL A 82 -9.61 -3.53 4.52
C VAL A 82 -8.19 -4.09 4.69
N THR A 83 -7.84 -5.15 3.96
CA THR A 83 -6.49 -5.73 3.96
C THR A 83 -5.47 -4.73 3.45
N ALA A 84 -5.77 -4.00 2.36
CA ALA A 84 -4.87 -2.97 1.87
C ALA A 84 -4.66 -1.84 2.89
N LEU A 85 -5.74 -1.39 3.56
CA LEU A 85 -5.65 -0.40 4.62
C LEU A 85 -4.81 -0.90 5.81
N GLY A 86 -5.03 -2.15 6.24
CA GLY A 86 -4.22 -2.80 7.27
C GLY A 86 -2.74 -2.83 6.89
N ASN A 87 -2.42 -3.22 5.66
CA ASN A 87 -1.04 -3.23 5.17
C ASN A 87 -0.42 -1.82 5.10
N TYR A 88 -1.21 -0.77 4.95
CA TYR A 88 -0.72 0.61 4.96
C TYR A 88 -0.47 1.15 6.36
N LEU A 89 -1.32 0.81 7.32
CA LEU A 89 -1.16 1.25 8.71
C LEU A 89 -0.09 0.43 9.44
N THR A 90 -0.05 -0.87 9.18
CA THR A 90 0.82 -1.82 9.88
C THR A 90 1.46 -2.80 8.88
N PRO A 91 2.44 -2.34 8.06
CA PRO A 91 3.04 -3.15 6.99
C PRO A 91 3.76 -4.42 7.45
N PHE A 92 4.10 -4.52 8.75
CA PHE A 92 4.84 -5.64 9.34
C PHE A 92 4.06 -6.42 10.40
N SER A 93 2.73 -6.29 10.43
CA SER A 93 1.86 -7.05 11.37
C SER A 93 1.42 -8.41 10.84
N GLY A 94 1.80 -8.75 9.60
CA GLY A 94 1.54 -10.06 8.98
C GLY A 94 2.44 -11.16 9.53
#